data_AF-A0A7S0SRZ1-F1
#
_entry.id   AF-A0A7S0SRZ1-F1
#
_cell.length_a   1.000
_cell.length_b   1.000
_cell.length_c   1.000
_cell.angle_alpha   90.00
_cell.angle_beta   90.00
_cell.angle_gamma   90.00
#
_symmetry.space_group_name_H-M   'P 1'
#
loop_
_entity.id
_entity.type
_entity.pdbx_description
1 polymer ?
#
loop_
_entity_poly.entity_id
_entity_poly.type
_entity_poly.pdbx_seq_one_letter_code
_entity_poly.pdbx_strand_id
1 'polypeptide(L)'
;NYFESIISTAHHKDDQLETVLMKLLRGVHISNLYPMLPRSNCGKFIKPLLDIKKDELVTYMNNNSFNWFEDSSNNERKYKRNKVRLDLIPLMQELAGGSDPLQRRLMQLADQSLEINELINRQSMDFINEHVNYTYYNNTITTVDINV
;
A
#
# COMPACT_ATOMS: atom_id res chain seq x y z
N ASN A 1 5.93 -4.02 -31.86
CA ASN A 1 4.93 -4.24 -30.80
C ASN A 1 5.53 -5.07 -29.69
N TYR A 2 6.18 -4.43 -28.71
CA TYR A 2 6.57 -5.11 -27.48
C TYR A 2 5.34 -5.11 -26.56
N PHE A 3 4.81 -6.28 -26.24
CA PHE A 3 3.83 -6.41 -25.17
C PHE A 3 4.53 -6.03 -23.87
N GLU A 4 4.12 -4.93 -23.25
CA GLU A 4 4.64 -4.55 -21.95
C GLU A 4 4.16 -5.58 -20.91
N SER A 5 5.10 -6.32 -20.32
CA SER A 5 4.78 -7.39 -19.38
C SER A 5 4.39 -6.81 -18.02
N ILE A 6 3.34 -7.37 -17.40
CA ILE A 6 2.85 -7.00 -16.07
C ILE A 6 3.30 -8.07 -15.07
N ILE A 7 3.75 -7.65 -13.89
CA ILE A 7 4.14 -8.53 -12.79
C ILE A 7 3.01 -8.57 -11.76
N SER A 8 2.47 -9.76 -11.52
CA SER A 8 1.51 -10.00 -10.44
C SER A 8 2.21 -10.47 -9.18
N THR A 9 1.84 -9.90 -8.04
CA THR A 9 2.40 -10.26 -6.73
C THR A 9 1.29 -10.74 -5.80
N ALA A 10 1.59 -11.75 -5.00
CA ALA A 10 0.61 -12.41 -4.12
C ALA A 10 0.40 -11.66 -2.79
N HIS A 11 0.44 -10.32 -2.82
CA HIS A 11 0.17 -9.51 -1.64
C HIS A 11 -1.29 -9.62 -1.22
N HIS A 12 -1.50 -9.88 0.07
CA HIS A 12 -2.82 -10.16 0.64
C HIS A 12 -3.23 -9.12 1.70
N LYS A 13 -4.46 -9.24 2.23
CA LYS A 13 -5.03 -8.27 3.18
C LYS A 13 -4.19 -8.06 4.44
N ASP A 14 -3.55 -9.10 4.94
CA ASP A 14 -2.73 -8.98 6.15
C ASP A 14 -1.42 -8.20 5.85
N ASP A 15 -0.92 -8.23 4.62
CA ASP A 15 0.24 -7.42 4.21
C ASP A 15 -0.09 -5.92 4.21
N GLN A 16 -1.37 -5.56 4.01
CA GLN A 16 -1.82 -4.18 4.10
C GLN A 16 -1.69 -3.66 5.52
N LEU A 17 -2.13 -4.46 6.49
CA LEU A 17 -1.99 -4.13 7.91
C LEU A 17 -0.51 -3.95 8.29
N GLU A 18 0.34 -4.89 7.90
CA GLU A 18 1.79 -4.79 8.10
C GLU A 18 2.36 -3.51 7.47
N THR A 19 1.93 -3.18 6.24
CA THR A 19 2.42 -2.00 5.51
C THR A 19 2.02 -0.70 6.20
N VAL A 20 0.77 -0.56 6.62
CA VAL A 20 0.26 0.62 7.32
C VAL A 20 0.99 0.82 8.65
N LEU A 21 1.16 -0.25 9.44
CA LEU A 21 1.91 -0.18 10.69
C LEU A 21 3.38 0.17 10.47
N MET A 22 4.02 -0.42 9.47
CA MET A 22 5.40 -0.09 9.11
C MET A 22 5.54 1.37 8.65
N LYS A 23 4.56 1.91 7.93
CA LYS A 23 4.51 3.33 7.55
C LYS A 23 4.36 4.23 8.78
N LEU A 24 3.47 3.87 9.71
CA LEU A 24 3.28 4.59 10.97
C LEU A 24 4.58 4.65 11.78
N LEU A 25 5.25 3.51 11.96
CA LEU A 25 6.52 3.41 12.70
C LEU A 25 7.68 4.18 12.03
N ARG A 26 7.61 4.42 10.72
CA ARG A 26 8.58 5.26 10.00
C ARG A 26 8.30 6.76 10.15
N GLY A 27 7.12 7.15 10.65
CA GLY A 27 6.72 8.56 10.75
C GLY A 27 6.40 9.19 9.40
N VAL A 28 5.73 8.48 8.49
CA VAL A 28 5.27 9.09 7.23
C VAL A 28 4.22 10.17 7.51
N HIS A 29 4.12 11.15 6.61
CA HIS A 29 3.03 12.13 6.66
C HIS A 29 1.66 11.44 6.62
N ILE A 30 0.64 12.00 7.27
CA ILE A 30 -0.69 11.38 7.40
C ILE A 30 -1.34 11.10 6.04
N SER A 31 -1.09 11.94 5.03
CA SER A 31 -1.58 11.70 3.66
C SER A 31 -0.87 10.54 2.94
N ASN A 32 0.14 9.92 3.54
CA ASN A 32 0.90 8.81 2.94
C ASN A 32 0.78 7.51 3.73
N LEU A 33 -0.10 7.47 4.73
CA LEU A 33 -0.36 6.30 5.58
C LEU A 33 -1.21 5.23 4.88
N TYR A 34 -1.91 5.58 3.79
CA TYR A 34 -2.74 4.67 2.99
C TYR A 34 -2.01 3.37 2.61
N PRO A 35 -2.74 2.26 2.36
CA PRO A 35 -2.13 0.96 2.18
C PRO A 35 -1.48 0.81 0.78
N MET A 36 -1.05 -0.39 0.41
CA MET A 36 -0.61 -0.65 -0.97
C MET A 36 -1.78 -0.49 -1.94
N LEU A 37 -1.54 0.17 -3.07
CA LEU A 37 -2.52 0.24 -4.16
C LEU A 37 -2.54 -1.07 -4.98
N PRO A 38 -3.71 -1.48 -5.52
CA PRO A 38 -3.84 -2.65 -6.39
C PRO A 38 -2.91 -2.62 -7.60
N ARG A 39 -2.64 -1.43 -8.13
CA ARG A 39 -1.66 -1.18 -9.18
C ARG A 39 -0.63 -0.18 -8.72
N SER A 40 0.65 -0.47 -8.95
CA SER A 40 1.74 0.48 -8.68
C SER A 40 1.63 1.73 -9.56
N ASN A 41 2.20 2.85 -9.11
CA ASN A 41 2.21 4.11 -9.87
C ASN A 41 2.83 4.00 -11.26
N CYS A 42 3.83 3.12 -11.45
CA CYS A 42 4.43 2.85 -12.77
C CYS A 42 3.60 1.91 -13.65
N GLY A 43 2.46 1.42 -13.17
CA GLY A 43 1.55 0.55 -13.92
C GLY A 43 2.00 -0.91 -14.10
N LYS A 44 3.24 -1.27 -13.72
CA LYS A 44 3.84 -2.58 -14.01
C LYS A 44 3.54 -3.68 -12.99
N PHE A 45 3.30 -3.32 -11.74
CA PHE A 45 3.02 -4.28 -10.67
C PHE A 45 1.55 -4.26 -10.28
N ILE A 46 0.91 -5.43 -10.30
CA ILE A 46 -0.47 -5.62 -9.83
C ILE A 46 -0.50 -6.53 -8.60
N LYS A 47 -1.49 -6.32 -7.73
CA LYS A 47 -1.70 -7.04 -6.47
C LYS A 47 -3.17 -7.47 -6.38
N PRO A 48 -3.56 -8.56 -7.05
CA PRO A 48 -4.97 -8.96 -7.15
C PRO A 48 -5.56 -9.50 -5.84
N LEU A 49 -4.73 -9.89 -4.86
CA LEU A 49 -5.18 -10.56 -3.64
C LEU A 49 -5.31 -9.62 -2.43
N LEU A 50 -5.20 -8.31 -2.60
CA LEU A 50 -5.10 -7.35 -1.48
C LEU A 50 -6.32 -7.35 -0.54
N ASP A 51 -7.48 -7.77 -1.01
CA ASP A 51 -8.71 -7.81 -0.21
C ASP A 51 -8.96 -9.17 0.45
N ILE A 52 -8.13 -10.17 0.15
CA ILE A 52 -8.28 -11.55 0.59
C ILE A 52 -7.38 -11.80 1.80
N LYS A 53 -7.92 -12.42 2.86
CA LYS A 53 -7.14 -12.76 4.06
C LYS A 53 -6.23 -13.95 3.81
N LYS A 54 -5.12 -14.06 4.56
CA LYS A 54 -4.23 -15.22 4.44
C LYS A 54 -4.98 -16.53 4.76
N ASP A 55 -5.82 -16.53 5.79
CA ASP A 55 -6.56 -17.73 6.19
C ASP A 55 -7.52 -18.21 5.09
N GLU A 56 -8.14 -17.29 4.35
CA GLU A 56 -9.01 -17.61 3.21
C GLU A 56 -8.20 -18.26 2.07
N LEU A 57 -6.98 -17.78 1.80
CA LEU A 57 -6.08 -18.38 0.82
C LEU A 57 -5.66 -19.80 1.26
N VAL A 58 -5.34 -20.00 2.54
CA VAL A 58 -4.97 -21.30 3.08
C VAL A 58 -6.15 -22.28 3.00
N THR A 59 -7.35 -21.86 3.39
CA THR A 59 -8.57 -22.66 3.23
C THR A 59 -8.81 -23.03 1.77
N TYR A 60 -8.65 -22.07 0.84
CA TYR A 60 -8.79 -22.33 -0.59
C TYR A 60 -7.77 -23.35 -1.10
N MET A 61 -6.50 -23.22 -0.72
CA MET A 61 -5.45 -24.16 -1.13
C MET A 61 -5.71 -25.57 -0.60
N ASN A 62 -6.09 -25.70 0.67
CA ASN A 62 -6.43 -26.98 1.27
C ASN A 62 -7.63 -27.66 0.59
N ASN A 63 -8.70 -26.92 0.33
CA ASN A 63 -9.91 -27.45 -0.31
C ASN A 63 -9.68 -27.93 -1.74
N ASN A 64 -8.67 -27.38 -2.43
CA ASN A 64 -8.30 -27.75 -3.80
C ASN A 64 -7.06 -28.66 -3.85
N SER A 65 -6.57 -29.14 -2.70
CA SER A 65 -5.39 -30.01 -2.60
C SER A 65 -4.13 -29.44 -3.27
N PHE A 66 -3.96 -28.11 -3.21
CA PHE A 66 -2.73 -27.47 -3.68
C PHE A 66 -1.64 -27.60 -2.62
N ASN A 67 -0.46 -28.07 -3.04
CA ASN A 67 0.74 -28.04 -2.22
C ASN A 67 1.46 -26.71 -2.42
N TRP A 68 1.96 -26.11 -1.32
CA TRP A 68 2.82 -24.94 -1.37
C TRP A 68 4.08 -25.16 -0.55
N PHE A 69 5.10 -24.35 -0.82
CA PHE A 69 6.34 -24.32 -0.04
C PHE A 69 6.29 -23.17 0.95
N GLU A 70 6.59 -23.44 2.22
CA GLU A 70 6.78 -22.41 3.22
C GLU A 70 8.26 -22.03 3.32
N ASP A 71 8.55 -20.74 3.20
CA ASP A 71 9.89 -20.22 3.45
C ASP A 71 10.18 -20.23 4.95
N SER A 72 11.22 -20.97 5.35
CA SER A 72 11.70 -21.07 6.74
C SER A 72 11.97 -19.72 7.41
N SER A 73 12.34 -18.69 6.63
CA SER A 73 12.66 -17.36 7.15
C SER A 73 11.43 -16.58 7.64
N ASN A 74 10.21 -17.02 7.30
CA ASN A 74 8.96 -16.39 7.75
C ASN A 74 8.81 -16.38 9.27
N ASN A 75 9.45 -17.33 9.96
CA ASN A 75 9.41 -17.46 11.42
C ASN A 75 10.58 -16.76 12.12
N GLU A 76 11.52 -16.17 11.37
CA GLU A 76 12.67 -15.49 11.94
C GLU A 76 12.36 -14.04 12.29
N ARG A 77 12.68 -13.61 13.51
CA ARG A 77 12.54 -12.20 13.96
C ARG A 77 13.64 -11.26 13.44
N LYS A 78 14.38 -11.67 12.41
CA LYS A 78 15.54 -10.91 11.91
C LYS A 78 15.12 -9.58 11.30
N TYR A 79 14.06 -9.58 10.50
CA TYR A 79 13.58 -8.40 9.78
C TYR A 79 12.54 -7.62 10.59
N LYS A 80 12.57 -6.28 10.49
CA LYS A 80 11.59 -5.40 11.17
C LYS A 80 10.14 -5.80 10.85
N ARG A 81 9.88 -6.17 9.59
CA ARG A 81 8.56 -6.63 9.14
C ARG A 81 8.11 -7.89 9.88
N ASN A 82 9.00 -8.86 10.05
CA ASN A 82 8.70 -10.10 10.79
C ASN A 82 8.44 -9.79 12.27
N LYS A 83 9.18 -8.87 12.90
CA LYS A 83 8.87 -8.43 14.27
C LYS A 83 7.50 -7.76 14.38
N VAL A 84 7.13 -6.92 13.41
CA VAL A 84 5.78 -6.33 13.37
C VAL A 84 4.72 -7.42 13.27
N ARG A 85 4.92 -8.40 12.39
CA ARG A 85 3.99 -9.53 12.21
C ARG A 85 3.88 -10.45 13.43
N LEU A 86 5.00 -10.84 14.01
CA LEU A 86 5.07 -11.89 15.04
C LEU A 86 4.88 -11.36 16.45
N ASP A 87 5.22 -10.09 16.72
CA ASP A 87 5.21 -9.54 18.07
C ASP A 87 4.20 -8.38 18.20
N LEU A 88 4.26 -7.38 17.31
CA LEU A 88 3.42 -6.17 17.44
C LEU A 88 1.96 -6.42 17.08
N ILE A 89 1.68 -7.03 15.93
CA ILE A 89 0.31 -7.27 15.46
C ILE A 89 -0.47 -8.11 16.47
N PRO A 90 0.04 -9.25 16.99
CA PRO A 90 -0.67 -10.03 17.99
C PRO A 90 -1.02 -9.24 19.25
N LEU A 91 -0.08 -8.44 19.77
CA LEU A 91 -0.34 -7.57 20.92
C LEU A 91 -1.41 -6.52 20.61
N MET A 92 -1.36 -5.89 19.44
CA MET A 92 -2.39 -4.92 19.03
C MET A 92 -3.75 -5.58 18.84
N GLN A 93 -3.81 -6.82 18.36
CA GLN A 93 -5.05 -7.58 18.21
C GLN A 93 -5.65 -7.88 19.58
N GLU A 94 -4.85 -8.33 20.54
CA GLU A 94 -5.27 -8.54 21.93
C GLU A 94 -5.91 -7.26 22.51
N LEU A 95 -5.22 -6.12 22.39
CA LEU A 95 -5.69 -4.83 22.89
C LEU A 95 -6.93 -4.29 22.14
N ALA A 96 -7.05 -4.59 20.85
CA ALA A 96 -8.15 -4.10 20.02
C ALA A 96 -9.44 -4.95 20.11
N GLY A 97 -9.39 -6.11 20.77
CA GLY A 97 -10.50 -7.06 20.85
C GLY A 97 -10.56 -8.06 19.68
N GLY A 98 -9.43 -8.35 19.05
CA GLY A 98 -9.25 -9.36 18.00
C GLY A 98 -8.66 -8.81 16.69
N SER A 99 -8.42 -9.73 15.74
CA SER A 99 -7.88 -9.41 14.41
C SER A 99 -8.81 -8.50 13.59
N ASP A 100 -10.09 -8.84 13.51
CA ASP A 100 -11.05 -8.12 12.68
C ASP A 100 -11.30 -6.68 13.14
N PRO A 101 -11.50 -6.40 14.44
CA PRO A 101 -11.62 -5.02 14.93
C PRO A 101 -10.36 -4.18 14.65
N LEU A 102 -9.17 -4.74 14.88
CA LEU A 102 -7.90 -4.05 14.61
C LEU A 102 -7.79 -3.71 13.12
N GLN A 103 -7.96 -4.71 12.26
CA GLN A 103 -7.80 -4.56 10.82
C GLN A 103 -8.81 -3.55 10.28
N ARG A 104 -10.08 -3.64 10.67
CA ARG A 104 -11.12 -2.68 10.25
C ARG A 104 -10.77 -1.25 10.64
N ARG A 105 -10.38 -0.99 11.90
CA ARG A 105 -10.06 0.36 12.39
C ARG A 105 -8.84 0.95 11.67
N LEU A 106 -7.78 0.15 11.49
CA LEU A 106 -6.56 0.62 10.83
C LEU A 106 -6.75 0.81 9.32
N MET A 107 -7.54 -0.04 8.66
CA MET A 107 -7.86 0.16 7.24
C MET A 107 -8.75 1.40 7.05
N GLN A 108 -9.72 1.67 7.93
CA GLN A 108 -10.50 2.92 7.89
C GLN A 108 -9.62 4.17 7.99
N LEU A 109 -8.60 4.17 8.86
CA LEU A 109 -7.62 5.27 8.93
C LEU A 109 -6.78 5.37 7.65
N ALA A 110 -6.45 4.23 7.05
CA ALA A 110 -5.68 4.18 5.81
C ALA A 110 -6.51 4.65 4.60
N ASP A 111 -7.83 4.42 4.60
CA ASP A 111 -8.76 4.93 3.58
C ASP A 111 -8.89 6.45 3.68
N GLN A 112 -9.08 6.99 4.89
CA GLN A 112 -9.07 8.44 5.14
C GLN A 112 -7.75 9.08 4.70
N SER A 113 -6.62 8.40 4.95
CA SER A 113 -5.32 8.84 4.48
C SER A 113 -5.25 8.97 2.96
N LEU A 114 -5.85 8.03 2.22
CA LEU A 114 -5.89 8.06 0.77
C LEU A 114 -6.74 9.23 0.27
N GLU A 115 -7.93 9.44 0.85
CA GLU A 115 -8.80 10.57 0.51
C GLU A 115 -8.10 11.92 0.71
N ILE A 116 -7.36 12.07 1.82
CA ILE A 116 -6.54 13.26 2.08
C ILE A 116 -5.44 13.41 1.02
N ASN A 117 -4.77 12.31 0.63
CA ASN A 117 -3.75 12.34 -0.42
C ASN A 117 -4.33 12.85 -1.75
N GLU A 118 -5.46 12.29 -2.16
CA GLU A 118 -6.14 12.64 -3.40
C GLU A 118 -6.61 14.10 -3.39
N LEU A 119 -7.14 14.58 -2.26
CA LEU A 119 -7.52 15.97 -2.09
C LEU A 119 -6.31 16.92 -2.25
N ILE A 120 -5.20 16.62 -1.57
CA ILE A 120 -3.97 17.42 -1.64
C ILE A 120 -3.44 17.44 -3.08
N ASN A 121 -3.38 16.28 -3.75
CA ASN A 121 -2.90 16.19 -5.12
C ASN A 121 -3.79 16.98 -6.08
N ARG A 122 -5.11 16.89 -5.94
CA ARG A 122 -6.06 17.65 -6.75
C ARG A 122 -5.87 19.14 -6.56
N GLN A 123 -5.87 19.64 -5.33
CA GLN A 123 -5.67 21.07 -5.06
C GLN A 123 -4.30 21.57 -5.54
N SER A 124 -3.26 20.74 -5.42
CA SER A 124 -1.93 21.07 -5.93
C SER A 124 -1.96 21.21 -7.46
N MET A 125 -2.64 20.31 -8.16
CA MET A 125 -2.79 20.39 -9.61
C MET A 125 -3.64 21.58 -10.05
N ASP A 126 -4.72 21.88 -9.35
CA ASP A 126 -5.55 23.05 -9.63
C ASP A 126 -4.74 24.35 -9.48
N PHE A 127 -3.97 24.47 -8.39
CA PHE A 127 -3.05 25.60 -8.17
C PHE A 127 -2.02 25.72 -9.29
N ILE A 128 -1.38 24.59 -9.67
CA ILE A 128 -0.40 24.56 -10.77
C ILE A 128 -1.04 25.03 -12.07
N ASN A 129 -2.24 24.53 -12.41
CA ASN A 129 -2.91 24.86 -13.66
C ASN A 129 -3.33 26.35 -13.72
N GLU A 130 -3.65 26.94 -12.59
CA GLU A 130 -4.11 28.34 -12.52
C GLU A 130 -2.95 29.35 -12.43
N HIS A 131 -1.87 29.00 -11.72
CA HIS A 131 -0.83 29.96 -11.35
C HIS A 131 0.52 29.67 -12.02
N VAL A 132 0.74 28.51 -12.64
CA VAL A 132 2.03 28.13 -13.21
C VAL A 132 1.95 28.09 -14.73
N ASN A 133 2.74 28.95 -15.37
CA ASN A 133 2.91 28.96 -16.82
C ASN A 133 4.20 28.23 -17.21
N TYR A 134 4.08 27.35 -18.20
CA TYR A 134 5.18 26.58 -18.75
C TYR A 134 5.49 27.07 -20.17
N THR A 135 6.72 27.50 -20.41
CA THR A 135 7.22 27.73 -21.78
C THR A 135 7.99 26.50 -22.25
N TYR A 136 7.76 26.10 -23.50
CA TYR A 136 8.38 24.91 -24.09
C TYR A 136 9.25 25.26 -25.30
N TYR A 137 10.38 24.57 -25.44
CA TYR A 137 11.18 24.52 -26.67
C TYR A 137 11.47 23.06 -27.01
N ASN A 138 11.13 22.62 -28.23
CA ASN A 138 11.27 21.22 -28.67
C ASN A 138 10.72 20.20 -27.65
N ASN A 139 9.49 20.39 -27.16
CA ASN A 139 8.83 19.57 -26.13
C ASN A 139 9.57 19.49 -24.78
N THR A 140 10.58 20.35 -24.55
CA THR A 140 11.28 20.46 -23.28
C THR A 140 10.84 21.74 -22.59
N ILE A 141 10.49 21.66 -21.30
CA ILE A 141 10.17 22.84 -20.48
C ILE A 141 11.43 23.70 -20.39
N THR A 142 11.34 24.96 -20.82
CA THR A 142 12.46 25.92 -20.79
C THR A 142 12.31 26.96 -19.69
N THR A 143 11.09 27.41 -19.38
CA THR A 143 10.81 28.29 -18.24
C THR A 143 9.56 27.85 -17.50
N VAL A 144 9.54 28.12 -16.19
CA VAL A 144 8.40 27.91 -15.29
C VAL A 144 8.19 29.21 -14.54
N ASP A 145 7.09 29.89 -14.83
CA ASP A 145 6.74 31.17 -14.24
C ASP A 145 5.54 31.00 -13.32
N ILE A 146 5.65 31.45 -12.06
CA ILE A 146 4.58 31.35 -11.06
C ILE A 146 3.98 32.74 -10.85
N ASN A 147 2.73 32.91 -11.25
CA ASN A 147 1.98 34.15 -11.08
C ASN A 147 1.09 34.01 -9.84
N VAL A 148 1.56 34.51 -8.70
CA VAL A 148 0.81 34.56 -7.42
C VAL A 148 0.36 35.97 -7.13
#